data_AF-A0AA39NZ01-F1
#
_entry.id   AF-A0AA39NZ01-F1
#
_cell.length_a   1.000
_cell.length_b   1.000
_cell.length_c   1.000
_cell.angle_alpha   90.00
_cell.angle_beta   90.00
_cell.angle_gamma   90.00
#
_symmetry.space_group_name_H-M   'P 1'
#
loop_
_entity.id
_entity.type
_entity.pdbx_description
1 polymer ?
#
loop_
_entity_poly.entity_id
_entity_poly.type
_entity_poly.pdbx_seq_one_letter_code
_entity_poly.pdbx_strand_id
1 'polypeptide(L)'
;MACVTFSSVTEEDLYLTSDLLEVQSADRTGWFSSKEGPTAEDSIKIQTIYSHIQDVEPSLLISELGQDSLYRLLPPGVRSCIRAYAILRKWLISKIVAPRLGLQAQQAQMELLLRTIETSCIRNTEKSAKSWLIDQACVRSFVEAVVSSAQNVAASRNMQCDSLSSLLSHSSSQSLGSKDALTVDMGWVIQWLLDVISTPDVVEPSQDGQSLVNFDERR
;
A
#
# COMPACT_ATOMS: atom_id res chain seq x y z
N MET A 1 9.67 -12.18 9.44
CA MET A 1 8.59 -12.62 8.53
C MET A 1 8.55 -11.77 7.26
N ALA A 2 8.27 -10.45 7.33
CA ALA A 2 8.24 -9.60 6.13
C ALA A 2 9.51 -9.70 5.27
N CYS A 3 10.70 -9.50 5.85
CA CYS A 3 11.98 -9.64 5.13
C CYS A 3 12.14 -10.99 4.39
N VAL A 4 11.68 -12.11 4.99
CA VAL A 4 11.78 -13.45 4.38
C VAL A 4 10.78 -13.65 3.23
N THR A 5 9.57 -13.12 3.38
CA THR A 5 8.58 -13.15 2.29
C THR A 5 9.04 -12.28 1.12
N PHE A 6 9.59 -11.10 1.41
CA PHE A 6 10.08 -10.18 0.38
C PHE A 6 11.38 -10.66 -0.27
N SER A 7 12.24 -11.40 0.44
CA SER A 7 13.44 -12.01 -0.15
C SER A 7 13.13 -13.12 -1.16
N SER A 8 11.88 -13.58 -1.23
CA SER A 8 11.44 -14.54 -2.25
C SER A 8 11.02 -13.88 -3.57
N VAL A 9 10.91 -12.56 -3.60
CA VAL A 9 10.58 -11.79 -4.81
C VAL A 9 11.87 -11.56 -5.59
N THR A 10 11.91 -12.02 -6.83
CA THR A 10 13.02 -11.78 -7.75
C THR A 10 12.79 -10.51 -8.58
N GLU A 11 13.83 -10.04 -9.25
CA GLU A 11 13.71 -8.94 -10.22
C GLU A 11 12.80 -9.33 -11.39
N GLU A 12 12.89 -10.59 -11.85
CA GLU A 12 12.01 -11.15 -12.88
C GLU A 12 10.53 -11.12 -12.47
N ASP A 13 10.21 -11.42 -11.20
CA ASP A 13 8.84 -11.29 -10.67
C ASP A 13 8.32 -9.85 -10.77
N LEU A 14 9.20 -8.85 -10.60
CA LEU A 14 8.82 -7.44 -10.71
C LEU A 14 8.62 -7.01 -12.16
N TYR A 15 9.46 -7.47 -13.09
CA TYR A 15 9.27 -7.22 -14.53
C TYR A 15 7.97 -7.84 -15.03
N LEU A 16 7.71 -9.11 -14.72
CA LEU A 16 6.45 -9.77 -15.09
C LEU A 16 5.23 -9.08 -14.48
N THR A 17 5.37 -8.54 -13.27
CA THR A 17 4.32 -7.75 -12.64
C THR A 17 4.10 -6.42 -13.38
N SER A 18 5.18 -5.73 -13.75
CA SER A 18 5.11 -4.48 -14.52
C SER A 18 4.40 -4.67 -15.85
N ASP A 19 4.80 -5.66 -16.65
CA ASP A 19 4.20 -5.98 -17.94
C ASP A 19 2.70 -6.26 -17.80
N LEU A 20 2.31 -7.02 -16.76
CA LEU A 20 0.90 -7.31 -16.48
C LEU A 20 0.11 -6.04 -16.16
N LEU A 21 0.67 -5.16 -15.33
CA LEU A 21 0.03 -3.89 -14.93
C LEU A 21 -0.07 -2.91 -16.11
N GLU A 22 0.91 -2.92 -17.02
CA GLU A 22 0.91 -2.12 -18.23
C GLU A 22 -0.23 -2.54 -19.17
N VAL A 23 -0.34 -3.84 -19.46
CA VAL A 23 -1.43 -4.36 -20.29
C VAL A 23 -2.79 -4.14 -19.63
N GLN A 24 -2.89 -4.28 -18.30
CA GLN A 24 -4.12 -3.95 -17.56
C GLN A 24 -4.49 -2.46 -17.72
N SER A 25 -3.51 -1.57 -17.71
CA SER A 25 -3.71 -0.12 -17.78
C SER A 25 -3.97 0.39 -19.19
N ALA A 26 -3.54 -0.34 -20.22
CA ALA A 26 -3.88 -0.07 -21.61
C ALA A 26 -5.40 -0.20 -21.87
N ASP A 27 -6.09 -1.04 -21.09
CA ASP A 27 -7.54 -1.13 -21.08
C ASP A 27 -8.14 -0.01 -20.21
N ARG A 28 -8.87 0.92 -20.87
CA ARG A 28 -9.56 2.03 -20.20
C ARG A 28 -10.55 1.58 -19.12
N THR A 29 -11.03 0.34 -19.21
CA THR A 29 -11.95 -0.26 -18.23
C THR A 29 -11.28 -1.29 -17.32
N GLY A 30 -9.99 -1.57 -17.50
CA GLY A 30 -9.28 -2.63 -16.79
C GLY A 30 -9.25 -2.46 -15.28
N TRP A 31 -9.22 -1.22 -14.76
CA TRP A 31 -9.17 -0.98 -13.31
C TRP A 31 -10.54 -0.88 -12.64
N PHE A 32 -11.63 -1.01 -13.40
CA PHE A 32 -12.98 -0.93 -12.85
C PHE A 32 -13.42 -2.28 -12.32
N SER A 33 -13.82 -2.32 -11.05
CA SER A 33 -14.45 -3.51 -10.47
C SER A 33 -15.84 -3.69 -11.07
N SER A 34 -16.08 -4.85 -11.71
CA SER A 34 -17.39 -5.27 -12.22
C SER A 34 -18.43 -5.48 -11.10
N LYS A 35 -17.96 -5.73 -9.87
CA LYS A 35 -18.85 -5.91 -8.70
C LYS A 35 -19.51 -4.59 -8.32
N GLU A 36 -20.84 -4.59 -8.41
CA GLU A 36 -21.74 -3.54 -7.96
C GLU A 36 -21.36 -3.07 -6.55
N GLY A 37 -21.21 -1.74 -6.39
CA GLY A 37 -20.76 -1.15 -5.13
C GLY A 37 -21.69 -1.50 -3.96
N PRO A 38 -21.18 -1.49 -2.71
CA PRO A 38 -22.02 -1.77 -1.55
C PRO A 38 -23.19 -0.78 -1.52
N THR A 39 -24.41 -1.30 -1.55
CA THR A 39 -25.62 -0.56 -1.22
C THR A 39 -25.42 0.17 0.11
N ALA A 40 -25.86 1.43 0.16
CA ALA A 40 -25.41 2.53 1.02
C ALA A 40 -25.53 2.38 2.58
N GLU A 41 -25.60 1.17 3.13
CA GLU A 41 -25.71 0.93 4.58
C GLU A 41 -24.50 0.19 5.20
N ASP A 42 -23.59 -0.37 4.41
CA ASP A 42 -22.43 -1.08 4.93
C ASP A 42 -21.18 -0.18 5.01
N SER A 43 -20.57 -0.17 6.19
CA SER A 43 -19.32 0.52 6.54
C SER A 43 -18.37 0.77 5.35
N ILE A 44 -17.96 2.02 5.14
CA ILE A 44 -16.98 2.41 4.11
C ILE A 44 -15.67 1.63 4.37
N LYS A 45 -15.48 0.53 3.66
CA LYS A 45 -14.27 -0.28 3.74
C LYS A 45 -13.20 0.45 2.95
N ILE A 46 -12.20 0.98 3.65
CA ILE A 46 -11.06 1.61 3.01
C ILE A 46 -10.38 0.59 2.10
N GLN A 47 -10.38 0.90 0.81
CA GLN A 47 -9.75 0.10 -0.22
C GLN A 47 -8.25 0.37 -0.20
N THR A 48 -7.46 -0.69 -0.17
CA THR A 48 -6.02 -0.64 -0.41
C THR A 48 -5.71 -1.24 -1.77
N ILE A 49 -4.53 -0.91 -2.34
CA ILE A 49 -4.07 -1.50 -3.60
C ILE A 49 -4.09 -3.04 -3.54
N TYR A 50 -3.77 -3.61 -2.38
CA TYR A 50 -3.84 -5.06 -2.13
C TYR A 50 -5.25 -5.63 -2.27
N SER A 51 -6.27 -4.97 -1.72
CA SER A 51 -7.66 -5.39 -1.91
C SER A 51 -8.14 -5.14 -3.33
N HIS A 52 -7.73 -4.03 -3.94
CA HIS A 52 -8.14 -3.68 -5.29
C HIS A 52 -7.68 -4.72 -6.32
N ILE A 53 -6.40 -5.10 -6.28
CA ILE A 53 -5.83 -6.14 -7.16
C ILE A 53 -6.49 -7.52 -6.97
N GLN A 54 -6.99 -7.81 -5.76
CA GLN A 54 -7.73 -9.04 -5.48
C GLN A 54 -9.16 -9.03 -6.04
N ASP A 55 -9.75 -7.84 -6.17
CA ASP A 55 -11.15 -7.66 -6.54
C ASP A 55 -11.32 -7.39 -8.05
N VAL A 56 -10.31 -6.79 -8.70
CA VAL A 56 -10.33 -6.44 -10.13
C VAL A 56 -10.18 -7.68 -11.03
N GLU A 57 -11.02 -7.74 -12.06
CA GLU A 57 -10.95 -8.75 -13.12
C GLU A 57 -9.83 -8.39 -14.11
N PRO A 58 -9.10 -9.38 -14.63
CA PRO A 58 -8.06 -9.13 -15.62
C PRO A 58 -8.68 -8.60 -16.91
N SER A 59 -8.00 -7.66 -17.57
CA SER A 59 -8.41 -7.16 -18.87
C SER A 59 -8.45 -8.29 -19.91
N LEU A 60 -9.40 -8.19 -20.84
CA LEU A 60 -9.48 -9.07 -22.00
C LEU A 60 -8.22 -9.00 -22.88
N LEU A 61 -7.42 -7.92 -22.76
CA LEU A 61 -6.14 -7.77 -23.44
C LEU A 61 -5.04 -8.70 -22.87
N ILE A 62 -5.21 -9.19 -21.64
CA ILE A 62 -4.25 -10.08 -20.98
C ILE A 62 -4.56 -11.55 -21.29
N SER A 63 -5.83 -11.94 -21.27
CA SER A 63 -6.23 -13.32 -21.55
C SER A 63 -7.67 -13.43 -21.99
N GLU A 64 -7.91 -14.18 -23.08
CA GLU A 64 -9.26 -14.60 -23.51
C GLU A 64 -9.87 -15.65 -22.57
N LEU A 65 -9.02 -16.35 -21.80
CA LEU A 65 -9.42 -17.38 -20.85
C LEU A 65 -9.63 -16.73 -19.48
N GLY A 66 -10.82 -16.17 -19.28
CA GLY A 66 -11.20 -15.41 -18.08
C GLY A 66 -10.72 -16.05 -16.78
N GLN A 67 -9.69 -15.48 -16.17
CA GLN A 67 -9.30 -15.79 -14.81
C GLN A 67 -10.09 -14.91 -13.84
N ASP A 68 -10.43 -15.44 -12.67
CA ASP A 68 -11.32 -14.77 -11.72
C ASP A 68 -10.80 -13.44 -11.14
N SER A 69 -9.49 -13.18 -11.16
CA SER A 69 -8.91 -11.92 -10.61
C SER A 69 -7.49 -11.67 -11.11
N LEU A 70 -7.12 -10.39 -11.27
CA LEU A 70 -5.75 -9.95 -11.61
C LEU A 70 -4.70 -10.53 -10.64
N TYR A 71 -5.06 -10.62 -9.35
CA TYR A 71 -4.23 -11.25 -8.31
C TYR A 71 -3.73 -12.66 -8.67
N ARG A 72 -4.49 -13.46 -9.42
CA ARG A 72 -4.11 -14.85 -9.74
C ARG A 72 -3.00 -14.93 -10.78
N LEU A 73 -2.88 -13.91 -11.63
CA LEU A 73 -1.89 -13.80 -12.69
C LEU A 73 -0.52 -13.33 -12.19
N LEU A 74 -0.49 -12.69 -11.00
CA LEU A 74 0.75 -12.22 -10.41
C LEU A 74 1.73 -13.37 -10.07
N PRO A 75 3.04 -13.11 -10.12
CA PRO A 75 4.05 -14.08 -9.72
C PRO A 75 3.88 -14.58 -8.27
N PRO A 76 4.29 -15.82 -7.94
CA PRO A 76 4.12 -16.40 -6.61
C PRO A 76 4.75 -15.58 -5.47
N GLY A 77 5.90 -14.94 -5.70
CA GLY A 77 6.57 -14.08 -4.71
C GLY A 77 5.70 -12.88 -4.34
N VAL A 78 5.24 -12.13 -5.35
CA VAL A 78 4.35 -10.98 -5.18
C VAL A 78 3.04 -11.39 -4.51
N ARG A 79 2.41 -12.48 -4.97
CA ARG A 79 1.18 -13.01 -4.35
C ARG A 79 1.36 -13.37 -2.88
N SER A 80 2.56 -13.83 -2.49
CA SER A 80 2.90 -14.15 -1.11
C SER A 80 3.01 -12.91 -0.24
N CYS A 81 3.58 -11.81 -0.76
CA CYS A 81 3.61 -10.51 -0.08
C CYS A 81 2.19 -9.98 0.19
N ILE A 82 1.31 -10.02 -0.82
CA ILE A 82 -0.10 -9.60 -0.69
C ILE A 82 -0.84 -10.46 0.34
N ARG A 83 -0.61 -11.78 0.34
CA ARG A 83 -1.18 -12.69 1.36
C ARG A 83 -0.69 -12.38 2.75
N ALA A 84 0.63 -12.16 2.91
CA ALA A 84 1.23 -11.82 4.20
C ALA A 84 0.61 -10.54 4.76
N TYR A 85 0.41 -9.51 3.91
CA TYR A 85 -0.29 -8.28 4.28
C TYR A 85 -1.71 -8.58 4.82
N ALA A 86 -2.51 -9.34 4.06
CA ALA A 86 -3.89 -9.63 4.44
C ALA A 86 -3.99 -10.43 5.76
N ILE A 87 -3.09 -11.40 5.97
CA ILE A 87 -3.03 -12.19 7.21
C ILE A 87 -2.68 -11.31 8.39
N LEU A 88 -1.62 -10.49 8.28
CA LEU A 88 -1.16 -9.62 9.36
C LEU A 88 -2.18 -8.53 9.68
N ARG A 89 -2.84 -7.96 8.67
CA ARG A 89 -3.92 -6.99 8.86
C ARG A 89 -5.09 -7.61 9.64
N LYS A 90 -5.57 -8.79 9.24
CA LYS A 90 -6.65 -9.49 9.96
C LYS A 90 -6.24 -9.83 11.40
N TRP A 91 -5.02 -10.32 11.58
CA TRP A 91 -4.48 -10.60 12.90
C TRP A 91 -4.42 -9.34 13.77
N LEU A 92 -3.94 -8.22 13.22
CA LEU A 92 -3.83 -6.96 13.97
C LEU A 92 -5.21 -6.40 14.35
N ILE A 93 -6.17 -6.41 13.42
CA ILE A 93 -7.56 -6.04 13.71
C ILE A 93 -8.13 -6.93 14.82
N SER A 94 -7.86 -8.24 14.80
CA SER A 94 -8.33 -9.14 15.88
C SER A 94 -7.74 -8.80 17.25
N LYS A 95 -6.52 -8.23 17.30
CA LYS A 95 -5.88 -7.78 18.54
C LYS A 95 -6.46 -6.47 19.06
N ILE A 96 -6.82 -5.55 18.15
CA ILE A 96 -7.44 -4.26 18.50
C ILE A 96 -8.88 -4.46 18.97
N VAL A 97 -9.63 -5.37 18.34
CA VAL A 97 -11.07 -5.57 18.56
C VAL A 97 -11.35 -6.66 19.62
N ALA A 98 -10.33 -7.20 20.29
CA ALA A 98 -10.52 -8.33 21.21
C ALA A 98 -11.53 -7.96 22.34
N PRO A 99 -12.62 -8.74 22.50
CA PRO A 99 -13.64 -8.44 23.50
C PRO A 99 -13.04 -8.57 24.90
N ARG A 100 -13.44 -7.67 25.82
CA ARG A 100 -13.02 -7.58 27.24
C ARG A 100 -11.69 -6.87 27.53
N LEU A 101 -11.11 -6.17 26.57
CA LEU A 101 -10.04 -5.22 26.88
C LEU A 101 -10.62 -4.04 27.67
N GLY A 102 -10.11 -3.78 28.87
CA GLY A 102 -10.43 -2.55 29.60
C GLY A 102 -9.96 -1.32 28.83
N LEU A 103 -10.59 -0.17 29.05
CA LEU A 103 -10.29 1.09 28.34
C LEU A 103 -8.79 1.45 28.36
N GLN A 104 -8.12 1.28 29.50
CA GLN A 104 -6.69 1.54 29.63
C GLN A 104 -5.83 0.63 28.74
N ALA A 105 -6.21 -0.64 28.60
CA ALA A 105 -5.50 -1.57 27.72
C ALA A 105 -5.73 -1.24 26.25
N GLN A 106 -6.93 -0.80 25.88
CA GLN A 106 -7.23 -0.33 24.51
C GLN A 106 -6.44 0.94 24.17
N GLN A 107 -6.37 1.90 25.09
CA GLN A 107 -5.58 3.11 24.92
C GLN A 107 -4.08 2.79 24.75
N ALA A 108 -3.52 1.94 25.62
CA ALA A 108 -2.11 1.55 25.54
C ALA A 108 -1.80 0.81 24.22
N GLN A 109 -2.73 0.00 23.71
CA GLN A 109 -2.60 -0.64 22.40
C GLN A 109 -2.61 0.39 21.28
N MET A 110 -3.55 1.34 21.28
CA MET A 110 -3.61 2.37 20.25
C MET A 110 -2.33 3.23 20.24
N GLU A 111 -1.84 3.60 21.42
CA GLU A 111 -0.58 4.33 21.58
C GLU A 111 0.61 3.53 21.03
N LEU A 112 0.67 2.22 21.30
CA LEU A 112 1.71 1.35 20.74
C LEU A 112 1.67 1.33 19.21
N LEU A 113 0.47 1.30 18.59
CA LEU A 113 0.33 1.33 17.14
C LEU A 113 0.77 2.67 16.55
N LEU A 114 0.41 3.79 17.18
CA LEU A 114 0.87 5.13 16.76
C LEU A 114 2.39 5.26 16.84
N ARG A 115 2.99 4.83 17.95
CA ARG A 115 4.45 4.79 18.11
C ARG A 115 5.12 3.90 17.07
N THR A 116 4.47 2.79 16.69
CA THR A 116 4.98 1.90 15.65
C THR A 116 5.01 2.59 14.29
N ILE A 117 3.94 3.32 13.94
CA ILE A 117 3.89 4.13 12.71
C ILE A 117 5.01 5.18 12.74
N GLU A 118 5.08 5.97 13.81
CA GLU A 118 6.11 7.01 13.98
C GLU A 118 7.53 6.45 13.81
N THR A 119 7.84 5.36 14.52
CA THR A 119 9.14 4.68 14.45
C THR A 119 9.42 4.16 13.05
N SER A 120 8.40 3.63 12.35
CA SER A 120 8.58 3.14 10.99
C SER A 120 8.87 4.25 9.99
N CYS A 121 8.19 5.39 10.11
CA CYS A 121 8.47 6.58 9.29
C CYS A 121 9.90 7.08 9.56
N ILE A 122 10.29 7.26 10.83
CA ILE A 122 11.64 7.75 11.18
C ILE A 122 12.75 6.85 10.61
N ARG A 123 12.55 5.53 10.61
CA ARG A 123 13.55 4.58 10.10
C ARG A 123 13.66 4.58 8.57
N ASN A 124 12.60 4.97 7.88
CA ASN A 124 12.55 4.99 6.42
C ASN A 124 12.72 6.39 5.81
N THR A 125 12.66 7.45 6.62
CA THR A 125 13.00 8.81 6.21
C THR A 125 14.51 8.99 6.17
N GLU A 126 15.04 9.59 5.09
CA GLU A 126 16.46 9.87 4.98
C GLU A 126 16.96 10.78 6.12
N LYS A 127 18.20 10.53 6.58
CA LYS A 127 18.83 11.06 7.81
C LYS A 127 18.88 12.61 7.96
N SER A 128 18.34 13.39 7.02
CA SER A 128 18.54 14.84 6.95
C SER A 128 17.38 15.69 7.50
N ALA A 129 16.20 15.13 7.79
CA ALA A 129 15.04 15.96 8.13
C ALA A 129 14.79 16.03 9.64
N LYS A 130 14.97 17.24 10.19
CA LYS A 130 14.50 17.64 11.53
C LYS A 130 13.11 18.30 11.48
N SER A 131 12.46 18.36 10.32
CA SER A 131 11.11 18.91 10.18
C SER A 131 10.07 17.80 10.25
N TRP A 132 8.90 18.16 10.78
CA TRP A 132 7.68 17.36 10.96
C TRP A 132 7.57 16.15 10.03
N LEU A 133 7.74 14.95 10.61
CA LEU A 133 7.71 13.64 9.92
C LEU A 133 6.45 13.37 9.09
N ILE A 134 5.38 14.15 9.31
CA ILE A 134 4.06 13.96 8.72
C ILE A 134 3.97 14.56 7.31
N ASP A 135 4.81 15.54 6.98
CA ASP A 135 4.72 16.29 5.71
C ASP A 135 5.81 15.91 4.70
N GLN A 136 6.67 14.96 5.05
CA GLN A 136 7.75 14.52 4.18
C GLN A 136 7.40 13.22 3.47
N ALA A 137 7.63 13.18 2.16
CA ALA A 137 7.58 11.94 1.40
C ALA A 137 8.57 10.92 1.99
N CYS A 138 8.06 9.79 2.46
CA CYS A 138 8.85 8.67 2.95
C CYS A 138 8.46 7.39 2.21
N VAL A 139 9.43 6.49 2.04
CA VAL A 139 9.16 5.16 1.47
C VAL A 139 8.40 4.36 2.51
N ARG A 140 7.12 4.10 2.23
CA ARG A 140 6.23 3.40 3.17
C ARG A 140 6.77 2.00 3.47
N SER A 141 6.92 1.70 4.76
CA SER A 141 7.33 0.35 5.16
C SER A 141 6.15 -0.62 5.16
N PHE A 142 6.42 -1.92 4.99
CA PHE A 142 5.39 -2.95 5.08
C PHE A 142 4.69 -2.97 6.44
N VAL A 143 5.43 -2.71 7.52
CA VAL A 143 4.87 -2.64 8.89
C VAL A 143 3.92 -1.45 9.01
N GLU A 144 4.35 -0.29 8.55
CA GLU A 144 3.53 0.93 8.51
C GLU A 144 2.24 0.70 7.72
N ALA A 145 2.33 0.05 6.56
CA ALA A 145 1.18 -0.28 5.73
C ALA A 145 0.15 -1.17 6.45
N VAL A 146 0.62 -2.20 7.15
CA VAL A 146 -0.26 -3.08 7.94
C VAL A 146 -0.92 -2.31 9.09
N VAL A 147 -0.13 -1.55 9.87
CA VAL A 147 -0.62 -0.88 11.08
C VAL A 147 -1.61 0.24 10.76
N SER A 148 -1.26 1.13 9.83
CA SER A 148 -2.15 2.22 9.37
C SER A 148 -3.48 1.69 8.82
N SER A 149 -3.45 0.58 8.08
CA SER A 149 -4.67 -0.02 7.53
C SER A 149 -5.59 -0.67 8.57
N ALA A 150 -5.06 -1.02 9.75
CA ALA A 150 -5.82 -1.62 10.84
C ALA A 150 -6.40 -0.54 11.78
N GLN A 151 -5.69 0.56 12.00
CA GLN A 151 -6.19 1.69 12.80
C GLN A 151 -7.45 2.31 12.19
N ASN A 152 -7.49 2.47 10.87
CA ASN A 152 -8.66 3.09 10.23
C ASN A 152 -9.95 2.25 10.36
N VAL A 153 -9.83 0.93 10.55
CA VAL A 153 -10.98 0.05 10.83
C VAL A 153 -11.51 0.28 12.26
N ALA A 154 -10.65 0.61 13.22
CA ALA A 154 -11.08 0.98 14.57
C ALA A 154 -11.84 2.32 14.58
N ALA A 155 -11.37 3.30 13.80
CA ALA A 155 -12.03 4.61 13.66
C ALA A 155 -13.45 4.50 13.07
N SER A 156 -13.67 3.59 12.10
CA SER A 156 -14.99 3.35 11.49
C SER A 156 -16.07 2.80 12.45
N ARG A 157 -15.72 2.48 13.71
CA ARG A 157 -16.62 1.93 14.74
C ARG A 157 -16.92 2.93 15.86
N ASN A 158 -17.05 4.22 15.52
CA ASN A 158 -17.38 5.34 16.41
C ASN A 158 -16.30 5.72 17.45
N MET A 159 -15.05 5.36 17.20
CA MET A 159 -13.92 5.97 17.91
C MET A 159 -13.56 7.25 17.16
N GLN A 160 -14.05 8.39 17.64
CA GLN A 160 -13.76 9.71 17.08
C GLN A 160 -12.29 10.04 17.38
N CYS A 161 -11.40 9.70 16.46
CA CYS A 161 -10.00 10.07 16.56
C CYS A 161 -9.79 11.43 15.89
N ASP A 162 -9.12 12.35 16.59
CA ASP A 162 -8.48 13.50 15.93
C ASP A 162 -7.57 13.00 14.78
N SER A 163 -7.30 13.85 13.78
CA SER A 163 -6.57 13.43 12.59
C SER A 163 -5.26 12.70 12.94
N LEU A 164 -4.88 11.68 12.18
CA LEU A 164 -3.66 10.90 12.43
C LEU A 164 -2.42 11.82 12.51
N SER A 165 -2.44 12.92 11.75
CA SER A 165 -1.48 14.02 11.83
C SER A 165 -1.45 14.74 13.19
N SER A 166 -2.58 14.99 13.83
CA SER A 166 -2.64 15.58 15.17
C SER A 166 -2.11 14.61 16.24
N LEU A 167 -2.40 13.31 16.12
CA LEU A 167 -1.94 12.29 17.06
C LEU A 167 -0.43 12.04 16.97
N LEU A 168 0.14 12.15 15.77
CA LEU A 168 1.57 12.03 15.52
C LEU A 168 2.35 13.34 15.79
N SER A 169 1.67 14.46 15.99
CA SER A 169 2.34 15.75 16.27
C SER A 169 3.03 15.78 17.64
N HIS A 170 2.62 14.91 18.56
CA HIS A 170 3.26 14.71 19.85
C HIS A 170 4.31 13.60 19.77
N SER A 171 5.51 13.93 19.26
CA SER A 171 6.58 12.95 19.15
C SER A 171 7.00 12.45 20.53
N SER A 172 6.81 11.16 20.82
CA SER A 172 7.41 10.56 22.02
C SER A 172 8.84 10.17 21.65
N SER A 173 9.79 11.07 21.89
CA SER A 173 11.19 10.88 21.52
C SER A 173 11.84 9.78 22.38
N GLN A 174 11.66 8.53 21.97
CA GLN A 174 12.44 7.41 22.50
C GLN A 174 13.62 7.13 21.57
N SER A 175 14.79 6.94 22.18
CA SER A 175 16.01 6.49 21.50
C SER A 175 15.73 5.21 20.72
N LEU A 176 15.85 5.27 19.40
CA LEU A 176 15.68 4.09 18.53
C LEU A 176 16.81 3.08 18.79
N GLY A 177 16.43 1.86 19.18
CA GLY A 177 17.38 0.77 19.43
C GLY A 177 18.06 0.19 18.17
N SER A 178 17.50 0.40 16.98
CA SER A 178 18.09 0.04 15.68
C SER A 178 17.78 1.12 14.65
N LYS A 179 18.77 1.39 13.78
CA LYS A 179 18.70 2.39 12.70
C LYS A 179 18.55 1.77 11.31
N ASP A 180 18.36 0.46 11.23
CA ASP A 180 18.29 -0.22 9.94
C ASP A 180 16.97 0.14 9.24
N ALA A 181 16.98 0.28 7.92
CA ALA A 181 15.77 0.52 7.16
C ALA A 181 14.79 -0.67 7.30
N LEU A 182 13.49 -0.37 7.30
CA LEU A 182 12.45 -1.41 7.30
C LEU A 182 12.19 -1.91 5.88
N THR A 183 11.71 -3.14 5.77
CA THR A 183 11.28 -3.72 4.49
C THR A 183 10.21 -2.83 3.85
N VAL A 184 10.45 -2.41 2.61
CA VAL A 184 9.54 -1.60 1.79
C VAL A 184 8.22 -2.35 1.57
N ASP A 185 7.10 -1.62 1.56
CA ASP A 185 5.79 -2.20 1.26
C ASP A 185 5.65 -2.56 -0.23
N MET A 186 5.16 -3.77 -0.55
CA MET A 186 4.96 -4.18 -1.94
C MET A 186 3.83 -3.39 -2.60
N GLY A 187 2.82 -2.97 -1.84
CA GLY A 187 1.75 -2.11 -2.30
C GLY A 187 2.27 -0.73 -2.72
N TRP A 188 3.22 -0.18 -1.97
CA TRP A 188 3.94 1.04 -2.36
C TRP A 188 4.72 0.85 -3.67
N VAL A 189 5.45 -0.27 -3.83
CA VAL A 189 6.15 -0.58 -5.08
C VAL A 189 5.18 -0.67 -6.27
N ILE A 190 4.07 -1.39 -6.10
CA ILE A 190 3.06 -1.53 -7.16
C ILE A 190 2.41 -0.20 -7.52
N GLN A 191 2.11 0.64 -6.52
CA GLN A 191 1.59 1.99 -6.77
C GLN A 191 2.60 2.82 -7.57
N TRP A 192 3.88 2.74 -7.20
CA TRP A 192 4.94 3.45 -7.90
C TRP A 192 5.11 2.95 -9.34
N LEU A 193 5.03 1.63 -9.57
CA LEU A 193 5.00 1.06 -10.93
C LEU A 193 3.81 1.60 -11.74
N LEU A 194 2.62 1.64 -11.14
CA LEU A 194 1.42 2.17 -11.81
C LEU A 194 1.54 3.66 -12.11
N ASP A 195 2.15 4.44 -11.23
CA ASP A 195 2.39 5.87 -11.45
C ASP A 195 3.33 6.06 -12.64
N VAL A 196 4.40 5.25 -12.75
CA VAL A 196 5.33 5.26 -13.90
C VAL A 196 4.61 4.84 -15.19
N ILE A 197 3.89 3.72 -15.18
CA ILE A 197 3.11 3.21 -16.33
C ILE A 197 2.05 4.21 -16.81
N SER A 198 1.55 5.06 -15.90
CA SER A 198 0.56 6.08 -16.24
C SER A 198 1.19 7.34 -16.85
N THR A 199 2.52 7.46 -16.86
CA THR A 199 3.19 8.55 -17.55
C THR A 199 3.15 8.33 -19.07
N PRO A 200 3.00 9.39 -19.87
CA PRO A 200 2.93 9.23 -21.31
C PRO A 200 4.30 8.87 -21.89
N ASP A 201 4.36 7.77 -22.63
CA ASP A 201 5.50 7.30 -23.44
C ASP A 201 6.02 8.35 -24.43
N VAL A 202 5.15 9.27 -24.82
CA VAL A 202 5.41 10.27 -25.87
C VAL A 202 5.08 11.65 -25.33
N VAL A 203 6.05 12.56 -25.45
CA VAL A 203 5.81 13.98 -25.19
C VAL A 203 5.13 14.58 -26.42
N GLU A 204 3.94 15.17 -26.24
CA GLU A 204 3.25 15.85 -27.33
C GLU A 204 4.11 17.01 -27.87
N PRO A 205 4.39 17.06 -29.18
CA PRO A 205 5.22 18.12 -29.73
C PRO A 205 4.48 19.46 -29.70
N SER A 206 5.13 20.48 -29.16
CA SER A 206 4.73 21.87 -29.36
C SER A 206 5.08 22.28 -30.81
N GLN A 207 4.08 22.17 -31.68
CA GLN A 207 3.99 22.80 -33.01
C GLN A 207 4.68 22.12 -34.21
N ASP A 208 5.71 21.28 -34.09
CA ASP A 208 6.38 20.66 -35.25
C ASP A 208 6.57 19.13 -35.13
N GLY A 209 5.48 18.38 -35.23
CA GLY A 209 5.39 17.12 -36.00
C GLY A 209 6.31 15.93 -35.70
N GLN A 210 7.02 15.84 -34.58
CA GLN A 210 7.75 14.62 -34.20
C GLN A 210 7.37 14.16 -32.79
N SER A 211 6.80 12.96 -32.71
CA SER A 211 6.61 12.23 -31.45
C SER A 211 7.98 11.94 -30.84
N LEU A 212 8.25 12.50 -29.66
CA LEU A 212 9.49 12.28 -28.93
C LEU A 212 9.25 11.25 -27.82
N VAL A 213 10.11 10.24 -27.76
CA VAL A 213 10.09 9.22 -26.70
C VAL A 213 10.43 9.88 -25.37
N ASN A 214 9.61 9.62 -24.37
CA ASN A 214 9.82 10.06 -23.00
C ASN A 214 10.93 9.22 -22.35
N PHE A 215 12.16 9.73 -22.36
CA PHE A 215 13.29 9.06 -21.70
C PHE A 215 13.28 9.21 -20.18
N ASP A 216 12.45 10.09 -19.62
CA ASP A 216 12.31 10.25 -18.16
C ASP A 216 11.49 9.12 -17.55
N GLU A 217 10.56 8.54 -18.31
CA GLU A 217 9.86 7.30 -17.93
C GLU A 217 10.78 6.08 -17.94
N ARG A 218 11.72 6.02 -18.88
CA ARG A 218 12.64 4.87 -19.06
C ARG A 218 13.80 4.84 -18.07
N ARG A 219 13.96 5.86 -17.22
CA ARG A 219 15.08 6.02 -16.28
C ARG A 219 14.67 5.69 -14.86
#